data_AF-A0AAQ1KFJ8-F1
#
_entry.id   AF-A0AAQ1KFJ8-F1
#
_cell.length_a   1.000
_cell.length_b   1.000
_cell.length_c   1.000
_cell.angle_alpha   90.00
_cell.angle_beta   90.00
_cell.angle_gamma   90.00
#
_symmetry.space_group_name_H-M   'P 1'
#
loop_
_entity.id
_entity.type
_entity.pdbx_description
1 polymer ?
#
loop_
_entity_poly.entity_id
_entity_poly.type
_entity_poly.pdbx_seq_one_letter_code
_entity_poly.pdbx_strand_id
1 'polypeptide(L)'
;MLAYQFDTAGLLVGTTEADESPLEPGVYLLPARCTLVAPPAEVPEDRWPRFNGADWDLVNRPEPAAAPDPVAKLTEFLAQNPDVAALLNTDNAL
;
A
#
# COMPACT_ATOMS: atom_id res chain seq x y z
N MET A 1 7.52 8.64 24.58
CA MET A 1 7.79 7.20 24.33
C MET A 1 7.45 6.85 22.88
N LEU A 2 8.29 6.10 22.16
CA LEU A 2 8.00 5.76 20.75
C LEU A 2 6.85 4.74 20.66
N ALA A 3 5.83 5.07 19.88
CA ALA A 3 4.70 4.19 19.57
C ALA A 3 4.60 3.98 18.05
N TYR A 4 4.08 2.82 17.65
CA TYR A 4 3.93 2.41 16.27
C TYR A 4 2.45 2.47 15.87
N GLN A 5 2.17 3.20 14.80
CA GLN A 5 0.82 3.48 14.32
C GLN A 5 0.40 2.46 13.26
N PHE A 6 -0.85 2.01 13.32
CA PHE A 6 -1.44 1.14 12.32
C PHE A 6 -2.79 1.66 11.79
N ASP A 7 -3.17 1.26 10.58
CA ASP A 7 -4.44 1.65 9.96
C ASP A 7 -5.63 0.81 10.48
N THR A 8 -6.81 0.97 9.88
CA THR A 8 -7.99 0.17 10.25
C THR A 8 -7.86 -1.32 9.94
N ALA A 9 -6.97 -1.70 9.03
CA ALA A 9 -6.67 -3.10 8.71
C ALA A 9 -5.55 -3.67 9.59
N GLY A 10 -4.88 -2.83 10.38
CA GLY A 10 -3.74 -3.18 11.24
C GLY A 10 -2.38 -2.99 10.56
N LEU A 11 -2.30 -2.46 9.34
CA LEU A 11 -1.04 -2.28 8.63
C LEU A 11 -0.21 -1.14 9.24
N LEU A 12 1.09 -1.34 9.40
CA LEU A 12 2.01 -0.31 9.88
C LEU A 12 2.00 0.91 8.95
N VAL A 13 1.70 2.10 9.49
CA VAL A 13 1.67 3.36 8.72
C VAL A 13 2.72 4.38 9.18
N GLY A 14 3.30 4.21 10.36
CA GLY A 14 4.35 5.09 10.84
C GLY A 14 4.58 4.99 12.35
N THR A 15 5.21 6.01 12.90
CA THR A 15 5.48 6.12 14.34
C THR A 15 4.95 7.44 14.89
N THR A 16 4.73 7.49 16.20
CA THR A 16 4.37 8.71 16.92
C THR A 16 5.00 8.68 18.31
N GLU A 17 4.96 9.80 19.01
CA GLU A 17 5.32 9.86 20.41
C GLU A 17 4.07 9.73 21.28
N ALA A 18 4.13 8.82 22.27
CA ALA A 18 3.15 8.68 23.33
C ALA A 18 3.63 9.45 24.57
N ASP A 19 2.74 10.28 25.11
CA ASP A 19 2.96 11.08 26.30
C ASP A 19 2.80 10.24 27.56
N GLU A 20 3.60 10.54 28.58
CA GLU A 20 3.47 9.92 29.89
C GLU A 20 2.20 10.43 30.60
N SER A 21 1.52 9.56 31.33
CA SER A 21 0.36 9.91 32.12
C SER A 21 0.77 10.87 33.24
N PRO A 22 0.12 12.03 33.36
CA PRO A 22 0.40 12.96 34.46
C PRO A 22 -0.03 12.40 35.83
N LEU A 23 -0.88 11.36 35.85
CA LEU A 23 -1.41 10.75 37.08
C LEU A 23 -0.66 9.48 37.50
N GLU A 24 -0.03 8.79 36.55
CA GLU A 24 0.56 7.47 36.76
C GLU A 24 1.95 7.42 36.10
N PRO A 25 3.02 7.71 36.86
CA PRO A 25 4.38 7.65 36.35
C PRO A 25 4.71 6.26 35.75
N GLY A 26 5.30 6.26 34.57
CA GLY A 26 5.63 5.06 33.78
C GLY A 26 4.49 4.53 32.90
N VAL A 27 3.27 5.06 33.01
CA VAL A 27 2.15 4.71 32.12
C VAL A 27 2.10 5.70 30.97
N TYR A 28 1.96 5.22 29.72
CA TYR A 28 1.92 6.08 28.54
C TYR A 28 0.53 6.07 27.89
N LEU A 29 0.08 7.23 27.47
CA LEU A 29 -1.21 7.43 26.82
C LEU A 29 -1.08 7.12 25.33
N LEU A 30 -1.55 5.94 24.92
CA LEU A 30 -1.53 5.53 23.53
C LEU A 30 -2.74 6.12 22.77
N PRO A 31 -2.50 6.85 21.67
CA PRO A 31 -3.56 7.22 20.74
C PRO A 31 -4.24 5.98 20.15
N ALA A 32 -5.43 6.18 19.58
CA ALA A 32 -6.11 5.10 18.88
C ALA A 32 -5.20 4.51 17.78
N ARG A 33 -5.23 3.18 17.65
CA ARG A 33 -4.46 2.42 16.66
C ARG A 33 -2.94 2.59 16.77
N CYS A 34 -2.46 2.64 18.01
CA CYS A 34 -1.03 2.63 18.33
C CYS A 34 -0.67 1.45 19.23
N THR A 35 0.58 1.00 19.16
CA THR A 35 1.16 0.00 20.07
C THR A 35 2.58 0.40 20.46
N LEU A 36 3.02 0.00 21.66
CA LEU A 36 4.43 0.10 22.07
C LEU A 36 5.24 -1.13 21.62
N VAL A 37 4.58 -2.18 21.15
CA VAL A 37 5.24 -3.37 20.61
C VAL A 37 5.89 -3.00 19.29
N ALA A 38 7.21 -3.16 19.19
CA ALA A 38 7.94 -2.85 17.98
C ALA A 38 7.62 -3.85 16.86
N PRO A 39 7.48 -3.38 15.60
CA PRO A 39 7.41 -4.28 14.45
C PRO A 39 8.76 -4.99 14.26
N PRO A 40 8.80 -6.08 13.46
CA PRO A 40 10.03 -6.74 13.10
C PRO A 40 11.02 -5.76 12.47
N ALA A 41 12.29 -5.84 12.88
CA ALA A 41 13.35 -4.96 12.36
C ALA A 41 13.61 -5.19 10.87
N GLU A 42 13.43 -6.41 10.40
CA GLU A 42 13.58 -6.81 9.00
C GLU A 42 12.23 -7.22 8.43
N VAL A 43 11.80 -6.53 7.38
CA VAL A 43 10.56 -6.82 6.66
C VAL A 43 10.94 -7.13 5.21
N PRO A 44 10.67 -8.37 4.73
CA PRO A 44 10.87 -8.71 3.33
C PRO A 44 10.09 -7.79 2.38
N GLU A 45 10.60 -7.58 1.17
CA GLU A 45 10.02 -6.64 0.21
C GLU A 45 8.57 -7.00 -0.18
N ASP A 46 8.24 -8.28 -0.23
CA ASP A 46 6.93 -8.84 -0.56
C ASP A 46 5.99 -8.97 0.66
N ARG A 47 6.41 -8.46 1.83
CA ARG A 47 5.65 -8.53 3.08
C ARG A 47 5.33 -7.16 3.64
N TRP A 48 4.27 -7.11 4.45
CA TRP A 48 3.87 -5.97 5.25
C TRP A 48 3.63 -6.38 6.71
N PRO A 49 4.10 -5.59 7.70
CA PRO A 49 3.75 -5.80 9.10
C PRO A 49 2.29 -5.43 9.34
N ARG A 50 1.54 -6.33 9.98
CA ARG A 50 0.16 -6.13 10.38
C ARG A 50 -0.01 -6.44 11.86
N PHE A 51 -0.45 -5.47 12.64
CA PHE A 51 -0.75 -5.65 14.05
C PHE A 51 -2.04 -6.46 14.22
N ASN A 52 -1.98 -7.52 15.01
CA ASN A 52 -3.11 -8.44 15.24
C ASN A 52 -3.84 -8.21 16.58
N GLY A 53 -3.43 -7.19 17.34
CA GLY A 53 -3.96 -6.87 18.68
C GLY A 53 -3.00 -7.27 19.81
N ALA A 54 -2.01 -8.11 19.54
CA ALA A 54 -0.96 -8.48 20.48
C ALA A 54 0.43 -8.20 19.90
N ASP A 55 0.69 -8.69 18.68
CA ASP A 55 1.99 -8.66 18.01
C ASP A 55 1.83 -8.29 16.52
N TRP A 56 2.96 -8.29 15.80
CA TRP A 56 3.04 -8.00 14.37
C TRP A 56 3.21 -9.26 13.53
N ASP A 57 2.25 -9.53 12.65
CA ASP A 57 2.34 -10.58 11.64
C ASP A 57 2.89 -10.03 10.32
N LEU A 58 3.57 -10.87 9.51
CA LEU A 58 4.01 -10.50 8.17
C LEU A 58 3.04 -11.02 7.11
N VAL A 59 2.17 -10.15 6.63
CA VAL A 59 1.19 -10.47 5.57
C VAL A 59 1.78 -10.20 4.18
N ASN A 60 1.18 -10.79 3.14
CA ASN A 60 1.62 -10.54 1.77
C ASN A 60 1.31 -9.08 1.38
N ARG A 61 2.28 -8.43 0.75
CA ARG A 61 2.05 -7.18 0.03
C ARG A 61 1.16 -7.49 -1.18
N PRO A 62 0.09 -6.71 -1.44
CA PRO A 62 -0.68 -6.84 -2.66
C PRO A 62 0.24 -6.63 -3.87
N GLU A 63 0.28 -7.62 -4.76
CA GLU A 63 0.91 -7.43 -6.06
C GLU A 63 0.04 -6.47 -6.88
N PRO A 64 0.61 -5.40 -7.46
CA PRO A 64 -0.14 -4.60 -8.42
C PRO A 64 -0.55 -5.51 -9.57
N ALA A 65 -1.81 -5.39 -10.01
CA ALA A 65 -2.27 -6.11 -11.18
C ALA A 65 -1.33 -5.81 -12.36
N ALA A 66 -0.93 -6.86 -13.08
CA ALA A 66 -0.11 -6.68 -14.28
C ALA A 66 -0.79 -5.67 -15.21
N ALA A 67 -0.03 -4.69 -15.68
CA ALA A 67 -0.52 -3.77 -16.68
C ALA A 67 -0.97 -4.58 -17.92
N PRO A 68 -2.10 -4.24 -18.56
CA PRO A 68 -2.51 -4.93 -19.78
C PRO A 68 -1.41 -4.77 -20.84
N ASP A 69 -1.17 -5.81 -21.63
CA ASP A 69 -0.24 -5.76 -22.76
C ASP A 69 -0.63 -4.56 -23.66
N PRO A 70 0.26 -3.56 -23.84
CA PRO A 70 -0.03 -2.40 -24.64
C PRO A 70 -0.43 -2.75 -26.08
N VAL A 71 0.14 -3.81 -26.65
CA VAL A 71 -0.18 -4.25 -28.01
C VAL A 71 -1.58 -4.83 -28.05
N ALA A 72 -1.91 -5.79 -27.18
CA ALA A 72 -3.27 -6.33 -27.08
C ALA A 72 -4.32 -5.23 -26.85
N LYS A 73 -4.01 -4.26 -25.97
CA LYS A 73 -4.88 -3.10 -25.70
C LYS A 73 -5.09 -2.25 -26.96
N LEU A 74 -4.02 -1.97 -27.71
CA LEU A 74 -4.10 -1.22 -28.96
C LEU A 74 -4.90 -1.99 -30.02
N THR A 75 -4.64 -3.30 -30.17
CA THR A 75 -5.37 -4.16 -31.10
C THR A 75 -6.86 -4.17 -30.82
N GLU A 76 -7.26 -4.36 -29.55
CA GLU A 76 -8.66 -4.33 -29.14
C GLU A 76 -9.30 -2.97 -29.42
N PHE A 77 -8.60 -1.88 -29.09
CA PHE A 77 -9.08 -0.53 -29.37
C PHE A 77 -9.30 -0.30 -30.88
N LEU A 78 -8.37 -0.71 -31.74
CA LEU A 78 -8.52 -0.56 -33.19
C LEU A 78 -9.63 -1.46 -33.76
N ALA A 79 -9.83 -2.65 -33.20
CA ALA A 79 -10.93 -3.53 -33.59
C ALA A 79 -12.30 -2.92 -33.25
N GLN A 80 -12.40 -2.21 -32.12
CA GLN A 80 -13.61 -1.51 -31.70
C GLN A 80 -13.83 -0.19 -32.45
N ASN A 81 -12.80 0.39 -33.07
CA ASN A 81 -12.84 1.68 -33.76
C ASN A 81 -12.23 1.58 -35.17
N PRO A 82 -12.98 1.02 -36.15
CA PRO A 82 -12.45 0.77 -37.50
C PRO A 82 -12.09 2.04 -38.28
N ASP A 83 -12.77 3.14 -38.01
CA ASP A 83 -12.47 4.47 -38.56
C ASP A 83 -11.10 4.98 -38.10
N VAL A 84 -10.78 4.79 -36.81
CA VAL A 84 -9.46 5.13 -36.26
C VAL A 84 -8.38 4.22 -36.83
N ALA A 85 -8.68 2.93 -37.04
CA ALA A 85 -7.76 2.00 -37.71
C ALA A 85 -7.49 2.42 -39.17
N ALA A 86 -8.48 2.94 -39.88
CA ALA A 86 -8.33 3.41 -41.26
C ALA A 86 -7.35 4.59 -41.35
N LEU A 87 -7.28 5.46 -40.33
CA LEU A 87 -6.34 6.58 -40.30
C LEU A 87 -4.87 6.13 -40.40
N LEU A 88 -4.53 4.97 -39.84
CA LEU A 88 -3.16 4.45 -39.83
C LEU A 88 -2.65 4.02 -41.22
N ASN A 89 -3.55 3.69 -42.14
CA ASN A 89 -3.23 3.24 -43.50
C ASN A 89 -3.34 4.38 -44.53
N THR A 90 -3.70 5.58 -44.09
CA THR A 90 -3.72 6.74 -44.96
C THR A 90 -2.28 7.21 -45.11
N ASP A 91 -1.63 6.87 -46.21
CA ASP A 91 -0.38 7.51 -46.62
C ASP A 91 -0.64 9.03 -46.59
N ASN A 92 0.08 9.71 -45.70
CA ASN A 92 0.10 11.16 -45.64
C ASN A 92 0.84 11.62 -46.91
N ALA A 93 0.13 11.65 -48.03
CA ALA A 93 0.61 12.22 -49.28
C ALA A 93 0.73 13.73 -49.10
N LEU A 94 1.88 14.15 -48.58
CA LEU A 94 2.42 15.50 -48.75
C LEU A 94 2.91 15.68 -50.19
#